data_AF-A0A8B6X6T9-F1
#
_entry.id   AF-A0A8B6X6T9-F1
#
_cell.length_a   1.000
_cell.length_b   1.000
_cell.length_c   1.000
_cell.angle_alpha   90.00
_cell.angle_beta   90.00
_cell.angle_gamma   90.00
#
_symmetry.space_group_name_H-M   'P 1'
#
loop_
_entity.id
_entity.type
_entity.pdbx_description
1 polymer ?
#
loop_
_entity_poly.entity_id
_entity_poly.type
_entity_poly.pdbx_seq_one_letter_code
_entity_poly.pdbx_strand_id
1 'polypeptide(L)'
;MAASAGRRRLGLPARGVLGVIATVTIGFALGYSMARAPEAASVAALLPAPVAAPLEPAGGGLAPIRPNSMPQAGNSAALYRAMLASGNWRAFVAEAKRHPEMGGYFYARQALRQCAFQNLPEGMSGADSRRYVHGENPAAYSRRMRAIERFEQRCADFLPGEAAAALAGIDAEAARAGDALLGPLARLGTALGVVGQGAEPAAAGTGARVADADWPAAGRMPDGGQAAGGLASEAPRALATLLAGADPLLWDADALPALLGARTGAVWFEGRRHGGEDFELMQAALMLVGCGLGSPCDERDPLVENACLTGGDCLPTREAVVAQRMLDGDTARLARALALRDRLLRAIGEGRAAAFLAPG
;
A
#
# COMPACT_ATOMS: atom_id res chain seq x y z
N MET A 1 36.45 39.85 54.50
CA MET A 1 35.60 41.04 54.21
C MET A 1 34.98 40.86 52.84
N ALA A 2 33.66 41.05 52.79
CA ALA A 2 32.65 40.76 51.75
C ALA A 2 33.10 40.42 50.30
N ALA A 3 32.74 39.21 49.86
CA ALA A 3 32.64 38.84 48.44
C ALA A 3 31.23 39.14 47.92
N SER A 4 31.11 40.07 46.97
CA SER A 4 29.85 40.39 46.27
C SER A 4 29.68 39.51 45.03
N ALA A 5 28.69 38.61 45.06
CA ALA A 5 28.30 37.77 43.94
C ALA A 5 27.54 38.58 42.87
N GLY A 6 28.12 38.71 41.67
CA GLY A 6 27.45 39.28 40.51
C GLY A 6 26.52 38.27 39.83
N ARG A 7 25.21 38.41 40.02
CA ARG A 7 24.20 37.68 39.22
C ARG A 7 24.03 38.36 37.86
N ARG A 8 24.56 37.76 36.80
CA ARG A 8 24.13 38.08 35.42
C ARG A 8 22.77 37.44 35.17
N ARG A 9 21.73 38.27 35.03
CA ARG A 9 20.42 37.86 34.53
C ARG A 9 20.51 37.74 33.01
N LEU A 10 20.47 36.51 32.48
CA LEU A 10 20.15 36.27 31.08
C LEU A 10 18.64 36.41 30.92
N GLY A 11 18.21 37.52 30.33
CA GLY A 11 16.84 37.71 29.89
C GLY A 11 16.58 36.92 28.62
N LEU A 12 15.94 35.76 28.75
CA LEU A 12 15.31 35.08 27.61
C LEU A 12 13.90 35.67 27.43
N PRO A 13 13.55 36.17 26.24
CA PRO A 13 12.20 36.67 25.98
C PRO A 13 11.21 35.51 26.03
N ALA A 14 10.29 35.58 27.01
CA ALA A 14 9.13 34.72 27.12
C ALA A 14 8.12 35.09 26.03
N ARG A 15 8.26 34.52 24.83
CA ARG A 15 7.24 34.48 23.78
C ARG A 15 7.62 33.39 22.77
N GLY A 16 6.87 32.29 22.79
CA GLY A 16 6.91 31.26 21.74
C GLY A 16 7.30 29.85 22.20
N VAL A 17 6.57 29.26 23.16
CA VAL A 17 6.69 27.82 23.48
C VAL A 17 5.29 27.20 23.51
N LEU A 18 4.57 27.32 22.39
CA LEU A 18 3.24 26.72 22.20
C LEU A 18 3.07 26.17 20.78
N GLY A 19 4.12 25.56 20.22
CA GLY A 19 4.10 25.09 18.83
C GLY A 19 5.12 24.01 18.49
N VAL A 20 5.38 23.06 19.39
CA VAL A 20 6.26 21.89 19.09
C VAL A 20 5.66 20.59 19.65
N ILE A 21 4.35 20.40 19.52
CA ILE A 21 3.70 19.09 19.75
C ILE A 21 2.74 18.84 18.59
N ALA A 22 3.27 18.61 17.38
CA ALA A 22 2.51 18.09 16.24
C ALA A 22 3.46 17.65 15.11
N THR A 23 4.35 16.69 15.38
CA THR A 23 5.20 16.09 14.32
C THR A 23 5.50 14.63 14.66
N VAL A 24 4.46 13.79 14.72
CA VAL A 24 4.57 12.33 14.60
C VAL A 24 3.26 11.82 13.99
N THR A 25 3.08 11.93 12.67
CA THR A 25 2.09 11.15 11.90
C THR A 25 2.27 11.44 10.41
N ILE A 26 3.28 10.85 9.77
CA ILE A 26 3.27 10.35 8.37
C ILE A 26 4.51 9.44 8.25
N GLY A 27 4.34 8.23 8.75
CA GLY A 27 5.21 7.06 8.56
C GLY A 27 4.35 5.80 8.58
N PHE A 28 3.08 5.93 8.17
CA PHE A 28 1.99 5.08 8.63
C PHE A 28 1.57 3.97 7.65
N ALA A 29 2.23 3.84 6.50
CA ALA A 29 1.96 2.75 5.56
C ALA A 29 3.06 1.68 5.52
N LEU A 30 4.29 1.96 5.98
CA LEU A 30 5.36 0.95 6.11
C LEU A 30 6.27 1.14 7.35
N GLY A 31 6.01 2.15 8.19
CA GLY A 31 6.85 2.52 9.34
C GLY A 31 6.12 2.46 10.67
N TYR A 32 5.17 1.53 10.84
CA TYR A 32 4.47 1.35 12.10
C TYR A 32 5.18 0.37 13.03
N SER A 33 5.75 0.96 14.08
CA SER A 33 6.06 0.38 15.38
C SER A 33 7.07 -0.77 15.41
N MET A 34 8.31 -0.43 15.77
CA MET A 34 9.17 -1.32 16.56
C MET A 34 8.57 -1.49 17.97
N ALA A 35 7.37 -2.06 18.07
CA ALA A 35 6.98 -2.72 19.30
C ALA A 35 7.92 -3.92 19.45
N ARG A 36 8.54 -4.08 20.63
CA ARG A 36 9.32 -5.28 20.95
C ARG A 36 8.49 -6.49 20.57
N ALA A 37 9.05 -7.35 19.71
CA ALA A 37 8.46 -8.65 19.43
C ALA A 37 8.16 -9.32 20.78
N PRO A 38 6.91 -9.74 21.06
CA PRO A 38 6.70 -10.68 22.14
C PRO A 38 7.61 -11.89 21.85
N GLU A 39 8.26 -12.44 22.88
CA GLU A 39 9.02 -13.68 22.76
C GLU A 39 8.19 -14.66 21.92
N ALA A 40 8.76 -15.10 20.80
CA ALA A 40 8.12 -15.98 19.84
C ALA A 40 7.85 -17.33 20.51
N ALA A 41 6.79 -17.41 21.30
CA ALA A 41 6.13 -18.66 21.60
C ALA A 41 5.75 -19.25 20.24
N SER A 42 6.37 -20.37 19.91
CA SER A 42 6.28 -21.05 18.63
C SER A 42 4.81 -21.20 18.19
N VAL A 43 4.35 -20.30 17.32
CA VAL A 43 2.96 -20.27 16.81
C VAL A 43 2.65 -21.50 15.96
N ALA A 44 3.66 -22.27 15.56
CA ALA A 44 3.51 -23.54 14.85
C ALA A 44 2.74 -24.62 15.65
N ALA A 45 2.56 -24.46 16.97
CA ALA A 45 1.86 -25.44 17.82
C ALA A 45 0.46 -25.00 18.31
N LEU A 46 -0.02 -23.81 17.93
CA LEU A 46 -1.28 -23.24 18.43
C LEU A 46 -2.43 -23.21 17.40
N LEU A 47 -2.36 -24.02 16.35
CA LEU A 47 -3.57 -24.37 15.62
C LEU A 47 -4.23 -25.54 16.35
N PRO A 48 -5.27 -25.32 17.18
CA PRO A 48 -6.08 -26.43 17.64
C PRO A 48 -6.65 -27.16 16.42
N ALA A 49 -6.69 -28.49 16.48
CA ALA A 49 -7.55 -29.26 15.60
C ALA A 49 -8.94 -28.61 15.62
N PRO A 50 -9.63 -28.43 14.47
CA PRO A 50 -10.85 -27.66 14.39
C PRO A 50 -11.89 -28.23 15.36
N VAL A 51 -12.05 -27.57 16.51
CA VAL A 51 -13.17 -27.81 17.42
C VAL A 51 -14.37 -27.25 16.69
N ALA A 52 -15.21 -28.15 16.19
CA ALA A 52 -16.49 -27.80 15.59
C ALA A 52 -17.37 -27.14 16.67
N ALA A 53 -17.22 -25.83 16.84
CA ALA A 53 -18.21 -25.04 17.51
C ALA A 53 -19.53 -25.20 16.72
N PRO A 54 -20.68 -25.42 17.38
CA PRO A 54 -21.97 -25.34 16.73
C PRO A 54 -22.17 -23.87 16.31
N LEU A 55 -21.72 -23.54 15.11
CA LEU A 55 -22.15 -22.35 14.40
C LEU A 55 -23.64 -22.53 14.15
N GLU A 56 -24.45 -21.68 14.77
CA GLU A 56 -25.84 -21.53 14.35
C GLU A 56 -25.86 -21.32 12.82
N PRO A 57 -26.68 -22.08 12.08
CA PRO A 57 -26.76 -21.97 10.65
C PRO A 57 -27.44 -20.64 10.32
N ALA A 58 -26.64 -19.59 10.15
CA ALA A 58 -27.01 -18.51 9.26
C ALA A 58 -27.16 -19.13 7.86
N GLY A 59 -28.36 -19.61 7.56
CA GLY A 59 -28.76 -20.42 6.39
C GLY A 59 -28.69 -19.69 5.05
N GLY A 60 -27.66 -18.88 4.83
CA GLY A 60 -27.22 -18.42 3.52
C GLY A 60 -25.94 -19.13 3.18
N GLY A 61 -26.02 -20.40 2.75
CA GLY A 61 -24.86 -21.11 2.21
C GLY A 61 -24.29 -20.31 1.04
N LEU A 62 -23.20 -19.59 1.29
CA LEU A 62 -22.45 -18.90 0.25
C LEU A 62 -21.88 -20.00 -0.64
N ALA A 63 -22.52 -20.22 -1.79
CA ALA A 63 -21.97 -21.12 -2.79
C ALA A 63 -20.51 -20.71 -3.05
N PRO A 64 -19.55 -21.67 -3.03
CA PRO A 64 -18.16 -21.35 -3.30
C PRO A 64 -18.09 -20.61 -4.63
N ILE A 65 -17.46 -19.44 -4.63
CA ILE A 65 -17.27 -18.61 -5.83
C ILE A 65 -16.55 -19.51 -6.85
N ARG A 66 -17.25 -19.87 -7.93
CA ARG A 66 -16.65 -20.70 -8.98
C ARG A 66 -15.53 -19.90 -9.64
N PRO A 67 -14.27 -20.37 -9.59
CA PRO A 67 -13.12 -19.62 -10.12
C PRO A 67 -13.23 -19.29 -11.61
N ASN A 68 -14.11 -19.97 -12.36
CA ASN A 68 -14.33 -19.75 -13.79
C ASN A 68 -15.33 -18.63 -14.14
N SER A 69 -15.90 -17.92 -13.15
CA SER A 69 -16.92 -16.87 -13.41
C SER A 69 -16.37 -15.45 -13.31
N MET A 70 -15.08 -15.30 -12.98
CA MET A 70 -14.45 -13.99 -12.97
C MET A 70 -14.27 -13.53 -14.42
N PRO A 71 -14.48 -12.24 -14.73
CA PRO A 71 -14.10 -11.68 -16.01
C PRO A 71 -12.67 -12.15 -16.32
N GLN A 72 -12.43 -12.66 -17.55
CA GLN A 72 -11.07 -13.01 -17.95
C GLN A 72 -10.21 -11.79 -17.66
N ALA A 73 -9.29 -11.93 -16.71
CA ALA A 73 -8.47 -10.83 -16.25
C ALA A 73 -7.88 -10.17 -17.49
N GLY A 74 -8.10 -8.87 -17.63
CA GLY A 74 -7.75 -8.14 -18.85
C GLY A 74 -6.27 -8.33 -19.18
N ASN A 75 -5.85 -7.85 -20.35
CA ASN A 75 -4.48 -8.00 -20.82
C ASN A 75 -3.41 -7.53 -19.80
N SER A 76 -3.78 -6.65 -18.86
CA SER A 76 -2.95 -6.20 -17.74
C SER A 76 -2.49 -7.32 -16.79
N ALA A 77 -3.28 -8.39 -16.59
CA ALA A 77 -2.85 -9.56 -15.82
C ALA A 77 -1.65 -10.29 -16.44
N ALA A 78 -1.43 -10.17 -17.76
CA ALA A 78 -0.23 -10.68 -18.40
C ALA A 78 1.01 -9.86 -18.00
N LEU A 79 0.88 -8.53 -17.94
CA LEU A 79 1.95 -7.65 -17.44
C LEU A 79 2.29 -7.94 -15.98
N TYR A 80 1.28 -8.23 -15.14
CA TYR A 80 1.56 -8.60 -13.75
C TYR A 80 2.36 -9.88 -13.63
N ARG A 81 1.95 -10.95 -14.33
CA ARG A 81 2.70 -12.20 -14.36
C ARG A 81 4.11 -12.00 -14.91
N ALA A 82 4.27 -11.18 -15.95
CA ALA A 82 5.57 -10.83 -16.50
C ALA A 82 6.44 -10.08 -15.50
N MET A 83 5.86 -9.16 -14.70
CA MET A 83 6.57 -8.44 -13.64
C MET A 83 7.11 -9.39 -12.56
N LEU A 84 6.24 -10.31 -12.09
CA LEU A 84 6.57 -11.28 -11.05
C LEU A 84 7.60 -12.31 -11.52
N ALA A 85 7.53 -12.72 -12.79
CA ALA A 85 8.47 -13.65 -13.40
C ALA A 85 9.79 -12.99 -13.82
N SER A 86 9.84 -11.65 -13.87
CA SER A 86 11.03 -10.95 -14.34
C SER A 86 12.15 -10.99 -13.30
N GLY A 87 13.31 -11.50 -13.73
CA GLY A 87 14.57 -11.38 -13.01
C GLY A 87 15.31 -10.06 -13.27
N ASN A 88 14.76 -9.17 -14.10
CA ASN A 88 15.36 -7.89 -14.47
C ASN A 88 14.27 -6.83 -14.67
N TRP A 89 14.07 -5.99 -13.66
CA TRP A 89 13.03 -4.98 -13.69
C TRP A 89 13.34 -3.80 -14.60
N ARG A 90 14.60 -3.54 -14.95
CA ARG A 90 14.93 -2.52 -15.96
C ARG A 90 14.43 -2.93 -17.34
N ALA A 91 14.70 -4.16 -17.74
CA ALA A 91 14.19 -4.73 -18.99
C ALA A 91 12.65 -4.82 -19.00
N PHE A 92 12.06 -5.25 -17.87
CA PHE A 92 10.61 -5.27 -17.71
C PHE A 92 9.98 -3.87 -17.85
N VAL A 93 10.54 -2.84 -17.21
CA VAL A 93 10.04 -1.46 -17.32
C VAL A 93 10.05 -0.98 -18.77
N ALA A 94 11.14 -1.24 -19.49
CA ALA A 94 11.24 -0.87 -20.91
C ALA A 94 10.19 -1.58 -21.78
N GLU A 95 9.93 -2.87 -21.51
CA GLU A 95 8.92 -3.64 -22.22
C GLU A 95 7.50 -3.20 -21.84
N ALA A 96 7.19 -3.08 -20.55
CA ALA A 96 5.87 -2.69 -20.07
C ALA A 96 5.42 -1.35 -20.67
N LYS A 97 6.31 -0.35 -20.76
CA LYS A 97 6.02 0.96 -21.38
C LYS A 97 5.60 0.90 -22.85
N ARG A 98 5.83 -0.22 -23.56
CA ARG A 98 5.37 -0.43 -24.93
C ARG A 98 3.89 -0.80 -25.03
N HIS A 99 3.25 -1.11 -23.90
CA HIS A 99 1.88 -1.58 -23.82
C HIS A 99 0.99 -0.67 -22.96
N PRO A 100 0.85 0.63 -23.27
CA PRO A 100 0.02 1.56 -22.50
C PRO A 100 -1.45 1.14 -22.44
N GLU A 101 -1.97 0.46 -23.47
CA GLU A 101 -3.32 -0.11 -23.53
C GLU A 101 -3.57 -1.21 -22.49
N MET A 102 -2.50 -1.83 -21.97
CA MET A 102 -2.55 -2.81 -20.89
C MET A 102 -2.26 -2.19 -19.51
N GLY A 103 -2.06 -0.88 -19.42
CA GLY A 103 -1.59 -0.24 -18.20
C GLY A 103 -0.07 -0.35 -18.00
N GLY A 104 0.69 -0.49 -19.08
CA GLY A 104 2.15 -0.65 -19.07
C GLY A 104 2.92 0.31 -18.17
N TYR A 105 2.52 1.59 -18.14
CA TYR A 105 3.16 2.60 -17.31
C TYR A 105 2.81 2.43 -15.82
N PHE A 106 1.60 1.95 -15.49
CA PHE A 106 1.25 1.58 -14.12
C PHE A 106 2.19 0.49 -13.58
N TYR A 107 2.42 -0.56 -14.35
CA TYR A 107 3.31 -1.65 -13.99
C TYR A 107 4.78 -1.21 -13.92
N ALA A 108 5.23 -0.43 -14.90
CA ALA A 108 6.57 0.16 -14.88
C ALA A 108 6.78 1.04 -13.64
N ARG A 109 5.78 1.85 -13.26
CA ARG A 109 5.81 2.68 -12.05
C ARG A 109 5.98 1.84 -10.79
N GLN A 110 5.31 0.69 -10.68
CA GLN A 110 5.45 -0.18 -9.52
C GLN A 110 6.83 -0.84 -9.45
N ALA A 111 7.35 -1.37 -10.56
CA ALA A 111 8.70 -1.92 -10.60
C ALA A 111 9.76 -0.84 -10.24
N LEU A 112 9.61 0.38 -10.77
CA LEU A 112 10.48 1.51 -10.44
C LEU A 112 10.39 1.91 -8.97
N ARG A 113 9.19 1.96 -8.37
CA ARG A 113 9.02 2.27 -6.93
C ARG A 113 9.78 1.27 -6.06
N GLN A 114 9.66 -0.01 -6.38
CA GLN A 114 10.34 -1.06 -5.62
C GLN A 114 11.87 -0.94 -5.74
N CYS A 115 12.43 -0.65 -6.92
CA CYS A 115 13.88 -0.42 -7.04
C CYS A 115 14.33 0.95 -6.51
N ALA A 116 13.50 1.99 -6.58
CA ALA A 116 13.83 3.31 -6.04
C ALA A 116 13.98 3.26 -4.51
N PHE A 117 13.26 2.34 -3.86
CA PHE A 117 13.38 2.06 -2.43
C PHE A 117 14.71 1.39 -2.03
N GLN A 118 15.54 0.93 -2.99
CA GLN A 118 16.90 0.43 -2.69
C GLN A 118 17.85 1.51 -2.19
N ASN A 119 17.46 2.79 -2.27
CA ASN A 119 17.95 3.81 -1.35
C ASN A 119 17.21 3.63 0.00
N LEU A 120 17.48 2.50 0.67
CA LEU A 120 16.99 2.27 2.04
C LEU A 120 17.25 3.54 2.88
N PRO A 121 16.37 3.87 3.83
CA PRO A 121 16.55 5.03 4.70
C PRO A 121 18.00 5.06 5.20
N GLU A 122 18.66 6.22 5.07
CA GLU A 122 20.04 6.42 5.55
C GLU A 122 20.19 5.81 6.95
N GLY A 123 20.86 4.65 7.07
CA GLY A 123 21.04 3.94 8.34
C GLY A 123 20.67 2.46 8.36
N MET A 124 19.92 1.93 7.38
CA MET A 124 19.83 0.47 7.16
C MET A 124 20.68 0.13 5.94
N SER A 125 21.95 -0.17 6.18
CA SER A 125 22.79 -0.66 5.11
C SER A 125 22.26 -2.03 4.67
N GLY A 126 22.40 -2.40 3.39
CA GLY A 126 22.11 -3.77 2.94
C GLY A 126 22.89 -4.82 3.76
N ALA A 127 23.99 -4.43 4.41
CA ALA A 127 24.72 -5.28 5.35
C ALA A 127 23.94 -5.57 6.65
N ASP A 128 23.13 -4.62 7.14
CA ASP A 128 22.30 -4.81 8.34
C ASP A 128 21.18 -5.82 8.09
N SER A 129 20.52 -5.76 6.92
CA SER A 129 19.47 -6.70 6.53
C SER A 129 19.98 -8.14 6.36
N ARG A 130 21.26 -8.31 6.01
CA ARG A 130 21.92 -9.61 5.86
C ARG A 130 22.47 -10.19 7.17
N ARG A 131 22.47 -9.43 8.25
CA ARG A 131 22.99 -9.91 9.53
C ARG A 131 22.07 -10.99 10.09
N TYR A 132 22.63 -12.14 10.44
CA TYR A 132 21.93 -13.13 11.25
C TYR A 132 21.79 -12.61 12.68
N VAL A 133 20.57 -12.61 13.21
CA VAL A 133 20.30 -12.24 14.59
C VAL A 133 20.29 -13.51 15.44
N HIS A 134 21.10 -13.56 16.50
CA HIS A 134 21.12 -14.72 17.40
C HIS A 134 19.72 -14.96 17.98
N GLY A 135 19.21 -16.19 17.88
CA GLY A 135 17.85 -16.56 18.32
C GLY A 135 16.80 -16.46 17.22
N GLU A 136 17.16 -15.92 16.05
CA GLU A 136 16.29 -15.97 14.88
C GLU A 136 16.14 -17.39 14.36
N ASN A 137 14.92 -17.73 13.95
CA ASN A 137 14.62 -18.99 13.27
C ASN A 137 15.48 -19.13 11.98
N PRO A 138 16.33 -20.16 11.85
CA PRO A 138 17.19 -20.34 10.68
C PRO A 138 16.42 -20.41 9.34
N ALA A 139 15.18 -20.91 9.36
CA ALA A 139 14.33 -20.95 8.18
C ALA A 139 13.83 -19.54 7.78
N ALA A 140 13.52 -18.69 8.76
CA ALA A 140 13.14 -17.28 8.51
C ALA A 140 14.34 -16.51 7.93
N TYR A 141 15.53 -16.67 8.53
CA TYR A 141 16.76 -16.10 8.00
C TYR A 141 17.03 -16.54 6.55
N SER A 142 16.92 -17.84 6.26
CA SER A 142 17.12 -18.37 4.91
C SER A 142 16.12 -17.80 3.91
N ARG A 143 14.85 -17.58 4.32
CA ARG A 143 13.85 -16.90 3.49
C ARG A 143 14.21 -15.43 3.24
N ARG A 144 14.68 -14.72 4.29
CA ARG A 144 15.16 -13.33 4.16
C ARG A 144 16.30 -13.21 3.17
N MET A 145 17.31 -14.07 3.26
CA MET A 145 18.45 -14.04 2.34
C MET A 145 18.02 -14.29 0.89
N ARG A 146 17.12 -15.26 0.64
CA ARG A 146 16.58 -15.48 -0.71
C ARG A 146 15.75 -14.29 -1.22
N ALA A 147 14.99 -13.63 -0.36
CA ALA A 147 14.24 -12.43 -0.71
C ALA A 147 15.18 -11.27 -1.09
N ILE A 148 16.23 -11.04 -0.30
CA ILE A 148 17.27 -10.04 -0.59
C ILE A 148 17.93 -10.33 -1.94
N GLU A 149 18.40 -11.56 -2.16
CA GLU A 149 19.07 -11.97 -3.41
C GLU A 149 18.18 -11.76 -4.64
N ARG A 150 16.91 -12.19 -4.59
CA ARG A 150 15.97 -11.97 -5.70
C ARG A 150 15.72 -10.48 -5.95
N PHE A 151 15.52 -9.70 -4.90
CA PHE A 151 15.26 -8.28 -5.02
C PHE A 151 16.46 -7.51 -5.60
N GLU A 152 17.66 -7.80 -5.10
CA GLU A 152 18.91 -7.27 -5.66
C GLU A 152 19.08 -7.68 -7.12
N GLN A 153 18.86 -8.95 -7.46
CA GLN A 153 18.94 -9.43 -8.83
C GLN A 153 17.98 -8.67 -9.77
N ARG A 154 16.72 -8.45 -9.35
CA ARG A 154 15.73 -7.73 -10.17
C ARG A 154 16.11 -6.27 -10.40
N CYS A 155 16.81 -5.64 -9.47
CA CYS A 155 17.20 -4.23 -9.58
C CYS A 155 18.64 -4.01 -10.03
N ALA A 156 19.45 -5.06 -10.19
CA ALA A 156 20.90 -4.98 -10.44
C ALA A 156 21.27 -4.13 -11.66
N ASP A 157 20.39 -4.06 -12.66
CA ASP A 157 20.64 -3.31 -13.89
C ASP A 157 20.31 -1.82 -13.79
N PHE A 158 19.73 -1.34 -12.70
CA PHE A 158 19.55 0.10 -12.47
C PHE A 158 20.83 0.72 -11.91
N LEU A 159 21.24 1.85 -12.46
CA LEU A 159 22.28 2.68 -11.84
C LEU A 159 21.75 3.32 -10.54
N PRO A 160 22.64 3.70 -9.59
CA PRO A 160 22.24 4.43 -8.40
C PRO A 160 21.41 5.68 -8.75
N GLY A 161 20.20 5.78 -8.19
CA GLY A 161 19.27 6.89 -8.43
C GLY A 161 18.51 6.84 -9.76
N GLU A 162 18.84 5.94 -10.70
CA GLU A 162 18.18 5.85 -12.00
C GLU A 162 16.68 5.54 -11.86
N ALA A 163 16.32 4.57 -11.02
CA ALA A 163 14.92 4.19 -10.82
C ALA A 163 14.09 5.35 -10.25
N ALA A 164 14.64 6.12 -9.31
CA ALA A 164 13.99 7.29 -8.73
C ALA A 164 13.82 8.42 -9.76
N ALA A 165 14.84 8.67 -10.59
CA ALA A 165 14.77 9.64 -11.67
C ALA A 165 13.72 9.25 -12.73
N ALA A 166 13.66 7.98 -13.12
CA ALA A 166 12.66 7.47 -14.04
C ALA A 166 11.23 7.55 -13.45
N LEU A 167 11.08 7.32 -12.14
CA LEU A 167 9.80 7.43 -11.45
C LEU A 167 9.24 8.86 -11.46
N ALA A 168 10.10 9.90 -11.38
CA ALA A 168 9.65 11.29 -11.37
C ALA A 168 8.94 11.73 -12.67
N GLY A 169 9.28 11.13 -13.81
CA GLY A 169 8.68 11.45 -15.12
C GLY A 169 7.51 10.55 -15.54
N ILE A 170 7.30 9.43 -14.85
CA ILE A 170 6.47 8.35 -15.39
C ILE A 170 5.00 8.71 -15.53
N ASP A 171 4.44 9.51 -14.62
CA ASP A 171 3.03 9.90 -14.66
C ASP A 171 2.73 10.82 -15.87
N ALA A 172 3.68 11.70 -16.23
CA ALA A 172 3.56 12.57 -17.41
C ALA A 172 3.71 11.79 -18.72
N GLU A 173 4.61 10.80 -18.76
CA GLU A 173 4.72 9.90 -19.91
C GLU A 173 3.47 9.02 -20.08
N ALA A 174 2.95 8.47 -18.97
CA ALA A 174 1.73 7.67 -18.97
C ALA A 174 0.52 8.44 -19.50
N ALA A 175 0.37 9.71 -19.07
CA ALA A 175 -0.68 10.58 -19.55
C ALA A 175 -0.59 10.82 -21.06
N ARG A 176 0.61 11.08 -21.60
CA ARG A 176 0.84 11.24 -23.05
C ARG A 176 0.59 9.95 -23.82
N ALA A 177 0.94 8.81 -23.25
CA ALA A 177 0.77 7.49 -23.87
C ALA A 177 -0.66 6.95 -23.77
N GLY A 178 -1.53 7.57 -22.97
CA GLY A 178 -2.90 7.11 -22.77
C GLY A 178 -2.98 5.82 -21.95
N ASP A 179 -2.18 5.69 -20.88
CA ASP A 179 -2.14 4.49 -20.05
C ASP A 179 -3.53 4.12 -19.48
N ALA A 180 -3.92 2.86 -19.70
CA ALA A 180 -5.26 2.36 -19.41
C ALA A 180 -5.61 2.32 -17.92
N LEU A 181 -4.62 2.34 -17.02
CA LEU A 181 -4.83 2.26 -15.57
C LEU A 181 -4.56 3.60 -14.87
N LEU A 182 -3.46 4.28 -15.20
CA LEU A 182 -3.09 5.55 -14.56
C LEU A 182 -4.07 6.68 -14.88
N GLY A 183 -4.61 6.73 -16.11
CA GLY A 183 -5.61 7.73 -16.49
C GLY A 183 -6.89 7.66 -15.63
N PRO A 184 -7.58 6.49 -15.57
CA PRO A 184 -8.73 6.31 -14.69
C PRO A 184 -8.41 6.51 -13.20
N LEU A 185 -7.25 6.06 -12.71
CA LEU A 185 -6.82 6.29 -11.32
C LEU A 185 -6.70 7.79 -11.01
N ALA A 186 -6.08 8.57 -11.90
CA ALA A 186 -5.96 10.02 -11.72
C ALA A 186 -7.34 10.69 -11.68
N ARG A 187 -8.24 10.35 -12.61
CA ARG A 187 -9.62 10.87 -12.61
C ARG A 187 -10.38 10.50 -11.34
N LEU A 188 -10.25 9.27 -10.86
CA LEU A 188 -10.85 8.84 -9.61
C LEU A 188 -10.30 9.66 -8.43
N GLY A 189 -8.98 9.84 -8.36
CA GLY A 189 -8.35 10.66 -7.33
C GLY A 189 -8.81 12.12 -7.34
N THR A 190 -8.99 12.72 -8.52
CA THR A 190 -9.57 14.06 -8.65
C THR A 190 -11.04 14.09 -8.21
N ALA A 191 -11.85 13.11 -8.63
CA ALA A 191 -13.27 13.04 -8.29
C ALA A 191 -13.51 12.83 -6.78
N LEU A 192 -12.62 12.10 -6.10
CA LEU A 192 -12.62 11.94 -4.64
C LEU A 192 -11.98 13.13 -3.90
N GLY A 193 -11.37 14.07 -4.64
CA GLY A 193 -10.61 15.19 -4.09
C GLY A 193 -9.41 14.77 -3.25
N VAL A 194 -8.76 13.65 -3.62
CA VAL A 194 -7.49 13.17 -3.05
C VAL A 194 -6.30 13.89 -3.69
N VAL A 195 -6.40 14.22 -4.98
CA VAL A 195 -5.38 15.01 -5.68
C VAL A 195 -5.73 16.48 -5.52
N GLY A 196 -5.06 17.17 -4.59
CA GLY A 196 -5.10 18.63 -4.52
C GLY A 196 -4.48 19.22 -5.79
N GLN A 197 -5.04 20.32 -6.30
CA GLN A 197 -4.60 21.04 -7.51
C GLN A 197 -3.18 21.66 -7.41
N GLY A 198 -2.32 21.19 -6.50
CA GLY A 198 -1.03 21.79 -6.17
C GLY A 198 0.22 21.09 -6.73
N ALA A 199 0.09 20.02 -7.51
CA ALA A 199 1.23 19.42 -8.20
C ALA A 199 1.50 20.14 -9.53
N GLU A 200 1.84 21.43 -9.45
CA GLU A 200 2.57 22.06 -10.56
C GLU A 200 3.93 21.33 -10.64
N PRO A 201 4.35 20.85 -11.83
CA PRO A 201 5.63 20.17 -11.94
C PRO A 201 6.72 21.18 -11.59
N ALA A 202 7.34 21.02 -10.42
CA ALA A 202 8.51 21.80 -10.05
C ALA A 202 9.54 21.62 -11.16
N ALA A 203 9.75 22.69 -11.94
CA ALA A 203 10.74 22.71 -12.99
C ALA A 203 12.08 22.26 -12.40
N ALA A 204 12.76 21.37 -13.10
CA ALA A 204 14.02 20.75 -12.70
C ALA A 204 15.09 21.82 -12.40
N GLY A 205 15.10 22.31 -11.17
CA GLY A 205 16.14 23.13 -10.58
C GLY A 205 17.15 22.23 -9.90
N THR A 206 18.38 22.24 -10.41
CA THR A 206 19.54 21.50 -9.90
C THR A 206 19.74 21.68 -8.39
N GLY A 207 19.73 20.57 -7.65
CA GLY A 207 20.40 20.43 -6.36
C GLY A 207 19.68 21.02 -5.15
N ALA A 208 18.53 20.45 -4.77
CA ALA A 208 17.99 20.61 -3.42
C ALA A 208 17.51 19.25 -2.88
N ARG A 209 17.88 18.95 -1.63
CA ARG A 209 17.49 17.73 -0.91
C ARG A 209 15.97 17.66 -0.85
N VAL A 210 15.40 16.56 -1.34
CA VAL A 210 13.99 16.23 -1.17
C VAL A 210 13.84 15.65 0.24
N ALA A 211 13.71 16.53 1.22
CA ALA A 211 13.21 16.19 2.55
C ALA A 211 11.86 16.90 2.73
N ASP A 212 10.87 16.13 3.16
CA ASP A 212 9.61 16.59 3.75
C ASP A 212 8.68 17.41 2.83
N ALA A 213 7.91 16.70 2.01
CA ALA A 213 6.65 17.23 1.50
C ALA A 213 5.59 17.15 2.61
N ASP A 214 5.51 18.21 3.43
CA ASP A 214 4.40 18.44 4.36
C ASP A 214 3.07 18.43 3.60
N TRP A 215 2.22 17.43 3.89
CA TRP A 215 0.83 17.46 3.43
C TRP A 215 0.08 18.52 4.26
N PRO A 216 -0.55 19.54 3.66
CA PRO A 216 -1.26 20.54 4.44
C PRO A 216 -2.40 19.88 5.21
N ALA A 217 -2.37 20.04 6.54
CA ALA A 217 -3.49 19.71 7.41
C ALA A 217 -4.76 20.34 6.84
N ALA A 218 -5.85 19.57 6.81
CA ALA A 218 -7.12 19.88 6.16
C ALA A 218 -7.61 21.32 6.45
N GLY A 219 -7.20 22.26 5.61
CA GLY A 219 -7.73 23.61 5.58
C GLY A 219 -9.19 23.54 5.18
N ARG A 220 -10.05 24.19 5.96
CA ARG A 220 -11.48 24.35 5.68
C ARG A 220 -11.62 24.96 4.28
N MET A 221 -12.05 24.16 3.29
CA MET A 221 -12.19 24.64 1.92
C MET A 221 -13.27 25.73 1.85
N PRO A 222 -13.09 26.75 0.98
CA PRO A 222 -14.12 27.75 0.73
C PRO A 222 -15.36 27.09 0.11
N ASP A 223 -16.54 27.56 0.52
CA ASP A 223 -17.86 27.13 0.04
C ASP A 223 -18.07 27.52 -1.45
N GLY A 224 -17.35 26.87 -2.36
CA GLY A 224 -17.46 27.03 -3.81
C GLY A 224 -18.52 26.08 -4.40
N GLY A 225 -19.80 26.35 -4.15
CA GLY A 225 -20.92 25.42 -4.39
C GLY A 225 -21.33 25.07 -5.83
N GLN A 226 -20.60 25.46 -6.88
CA GLN A 226 -21.08 25.24 -8.28
C GLN A 226 -20.18 24.39 -9.19
N ALA A 227 -18.93 24.11 -8.83
CA ALA A 227 -18.07 23.20 -9.60
C ALA A 227 -18.12 21.72 -9.12
N ALA A 228 -18.76 21.44 -7.99
CA ALA A 228 -18.72 20.12 -7.35
C ALA A 228 -19.60 19.05 -8.04
N GLY A 229 -20.66 19.46 -8.76
CA GLY A 229 -21.63 18.51 -9.33
C GLY A 229 -21.08 17.62 -10.45
N GLY A 230 -20.19 18.14 -11.29
CA GLY A 230 -19.60 17.38 -12.39
C GLY A 230 -18.66 16.27 -11.89
N LEU A 231 -17.81 16.60 -10.93
CA LEU A 231 -16.78 15.70 -10.39
C LEU A 231 -17.38 14.51 -9.63
N ALA A 232 -18.46 14.72 -8.88
CA ALA A 232 -19.13 13.63 -8.17
C ALA A 232 -19.67 12.54 -9.12
N SER A 233 -20.10 12.91 -10.33
CA SER A 233 -20.60 11.98 -11.35
C SER A 233 -19.49 11.20 -12.09
N GLU A 234 -18.23 11.61 -11.93
CA GLU A 234 -17.08 10.95 -12.57
C GLU A 234 -16.53 9.79 -11.76
N ALA A 235 -16.58 9.85 -10.42
CA ALA A 235 -16.05 8.80 -9.55
C ALA A 235 -16.63 7.40 -9.86
N PRO A 236 -17.96 7.21 -9.99
CA PRO A 236 -18.52 5.89 -10.31
C PRO A 236 -18.03 5.35 -11.65
N ARG A 237 -17.88 6.21 -12.68
CA ARG A 237 -17.44 5.81 -14.02
C ARG A 237 -15.96 5.44 -14.04
N ALA A 238 -15.11 6.26 -13.42
CA ALA A 238 -13.69 5.98 -13.30
C ALA A 238 -13.43 4.69 -12.51
N LEU A 239 -14.15 4.50 -11.40
CA LEU A 239 -14.04 3.29 -10.61
C LEU A 239 -14.56 2.06 -11.36
N ALA A 240 -15.71 2.14 -12.04
CA ALA A 240 -16.22 1.03 -12.85
C ALA A 240 -15.21 0.60 -13.93
N THR A 241 -14.51 1.56 -14.54
CA THR A 241 -13.44 1.27 -15.51
C THR A 241 -12.30 0.46 -14.87
N LEU A 242 -11.87 0.84 -13.67
CA LEU A 242 -10.82 0.12 -12.93
C LEU A 242 -11.27 -1.28 -12.48
N LEU A 243 -12.52 -1.40 -12.02
CA LEU A 243 -13.08 -2.68 -11.58
C LEU A 243 -13.25 -3.68 -12.74
N ALA A 244 -13.59 -3.20 -13.94
CA ALA A 244 -13.79 -4.05 -15.11
C ALA A 244 -12.54 -4.85 -15.49
N GLY A 245 -11.34 -4.32 -15.20
CA GLY A 245 -10.08 -5.04 -15.42
C GLY A 245 -9.81 -6.15 -14.40
N ALA A 246 -10.43 -6.07 -13.21
CA ALA A 246 -10.16 -6.94 -12.06
C ALA A 246 -8.65 -7.11 -11.79
N ASP A 247 -7.88 -6.05 -12.03
CA ASP A 247 -6.43 -6.11 -12.07
C ASP A 247 -5.85 -6.28 -10.65
N PRO A 248 -5.12 -7.37 -10.37
CA PRO A 248 -4.59 -7.65 -9.03
C PRO A 248 -3.67 -6.54 -8.49
N LEU A 249 -2.86 -5.92 -9.35
CA LEU A 249 -1.87 -4.93 -8.91
C LEU A 249 -2.52 -3.59 -8.51
N LEU A 250 -3.71 -3.27 -9.06
CA LEU A 250 -4.49 -2.12 -8.57
C LEU A 250 -4.84 -2.24 -7.07
N TRP A 251 -5.02 -3.47 -6.59
CA TRP A 251 -5.35 -3.77 -5.19
C TRP A 251 -4.09 -4.02 -4.35
N ASP A 252 -3.07 -4.65 -4.92
CA ASP A 252 -1.83 -4.99 -4.19
C ASP A 252 -0.91 -3.81 -3.97
N ALA A 253 -0.87 -2.85 -4.89
CA ALA A 253 0.09 -1.75 -4.82
C ALA A 253 -0.42 -0.54 -4.04
N ASP A 254 -1.40 -0.76 -3.15
CA ASP A 254 -2.13 0.22 -2.36
C ASP A 254 -2.73 1.38 -3.15
N ALA A 255 -2.70 1.36 -4.48
CA ALA A 255 -3.13 2.50 -5.30
C ALA A 255 -4.62 2.78 -5.11
N LEU A 256 -5.47 1.76 -5.33
CA LEU A 256 -6.91 1.92 -5.17
C LEU A 256 -7.33 1.95 -3.68
N PRO A 257 -6.84 1.06 -2.79
CA PRO A 257 -7.13 1.16 -1.36
C PRO A 257 -6.77 2.51 -0.73
N ALA A 258 -5.59 3.06 -1.05
CA ALA A 258 -5.19 4.38 -0.56
C ALA A 258 -6.13 5.46 -1.11
N LEU A 259 -6.50 5.44 -2.39
CA LEU A 259 -7.45 6.41 -2.93
C LEU A 259 -8.82 6.35 -2.24
N LEU A 260 -9.32 5.15 -1.93
CA LEU A 260 -10.60 4.96 -1.25
C LEU A 260 -10.58 5.42 0.22
N GLY A 261 -9.42 5.35 0.89
CA GLY A 261 -9.26 5.68 2.31
C GLY A 261 -8.63 7.06 2.63
N ALA A 262 -7.89 7.65 1.70
CA ALA A 262 -6.90 8.72 1.94
C ALA A 262 -7.46 9.97 2.64
N ARG A 263 -8.72 10.33 2.39
CA ARG A 263 -9.26 11.61 2.86
C ARG A 263 -9.89 11.56 4.24
N THR A 264 -10.42 10.40 4.65
CA THR A 264 -11.31 10.33 5.82
C THR A 264 -10.88 9.33 6.88
N GLY A 265 -9.77 8.60 6.65
CA GLY A 265 -9.39 7.46 7.48
C GLY A 265 -10.51 6.41 7.54
N ALA A 266 -11.30 6.32 6.47
CA ALA A 266 -12.41 5.41 6.34
C ALA A 266 -12.66 5.06 4.87
N VAL A 267 -13.19 3.86 4.64
CA VAL A 267 -13.61 3.37 3.32
C VAL A 267 -15.11 3.16 3.34
N TRP A 268 -15.80 3.51 2.26
CA TRP A 268 -17.20 3.15 2.07
C TRP A 268 -17.30 1.80 1.37
N PHE A 269 -18.10 0.89 1.92
CA PHE A 269 -18.40 -0.38 1.29
C PHE A 269 -19.86 -0.81 1.56
N GLU A 270 -20.62 -1.09 0.51
CA GLU A 270 -22.04 -1.51 0.57
C GLU A 270 -22.92 -0.55 1.40
N GLY A 271 -22.71 0.76 1.23
CA GLY A 271 -23.44 1.79 1.97
C GLY A 271 -23.03 1.93 3.44
N ARG A 272 -22.05 1.16 3.92
CA ARG A 272 -21.47 1.29 5.26
C ARG A 272 -20.14 2.01 5.20
N ARG A 273 -19.92 2.93 6.15
CA ARG A 273 -18.61 3.55 6.38
C ARG A 273 -17.79 2.70 7.35
N HIS A 274 -16.59 2.30 6.94
CA HIS A 274 -15.62 1.56 7.74
C HIS A 274 -14.51 2.50 8.22
N GLY A 275 -14.62 3.00 9.45
CA GLY A 275 -13.68 3.91 10.12
C GLY A 275 -13.18 3.35 11.46
N GLY A 276 -12.12 3.93 12.06
CA GLY A 276 -11.63 3.49 13.37
C GLY A 276 -11.15 2.03 13.37
N GLU A 277 -11.59 1.21 14.33
CA GLU A 277 -11.25 -0.23 14.37
C GLU A 277 -11.78 -1.00 13.13
N ASP A 278 -12.93 -0.61 12.60
CA ASP A 278 -13.49 -1.20 11.37
C ASP A 278 -12.64 -0.87 10.13
N PHE A 279 -11.88 0.23 10.16
CA PHE A 279 -10.97 0.60 9.07
C PHE A 279 -9.78 -0.34 8.98
N GLU A 280 -9.18 -0.72 10.11
CA GLU A 280 -8.08 -1.70 10.14
C GLU A 280 -8.54 -3.06 9.58
N LEU A 281 -9.74 -3.51 9.97
CA LEU A 281 -10.33 -4.73 9.42
C LEU A 281 -10.59 -4.63 7.91
N MET A 282 -11.04 -3.46 7.44
CA MET A 282 -11.23 -3.19 6.01
C MET A 282 -9.91 -3.15 5.25
N GLN A 283 -8.85 -2.53 5.79
CA GLN A 283 -7.53 -2.53 5.19
C GLN A 283 -6.96 -3.95 5.09
N ALA A 284 -7.09 -4.75 6.14
CA ALA A 284 -6.70 -6.17 6.14
C ALA A 284 -7.44 -6.94 5.04
N ALA A 285 -8.74 -6.72 4.88
CA ALA A 285 -9.52 -7.34 3.81
C ALA A 285 -9.07 -6.90 2.41
N LEU A 286 -8.83 -5.59 2.21
CA LEU A 286 -8.35 -5.02 0.94
C LEU A 286 -6.98 -5.55 0.54
N MET A 287 -6.05 -5.69 1.48
CA MET A 287 -4.73 -6.29 1.21
C MET A 287 -4.84 -7.74 0.74
N LEU A 288 -5.87 -8.48 1.17
CA LEU A 288 -6.12 -9.85 0.74
C LEU A 288 -6.91 -9.95 -0.57
N VAL A 289 -7.41 -8.85 -1.14
CA VAL A 289 -8.21 -8.89 -2.38
C VAL A 289 -7.38 -9.40 -3.56
N GLY A 290 -6.14 -8.93 -3.75
CA GLY A 290 -5.35 -9.35 -4.91
C GLY A 290 -5.12 -10.86 -4.98
N CYS A 291 -5.04 -11.53 -3.83
CA CYS A 291 -5.02 -12.99 -3.76
C CYS A 291 -6.19 -13.66 -4.48
N GLY A 292 -7.40 -13.15 -4.25
CA GLY A 292 -8.59 -13.65 -4.94
C GLY A 292 -8.64 -13.28 -6.43
N LEU A 293 -7.91 -12.23 -6.84
CA LEU A 293 -7.77 -11.77 -8.22
C LEU A 293 -6.61 -12.46 -8.97
N GLY A 294 -5.93 -13.42 -8.34
CA GLY A 294 -4.87 -14.22 -8.96
C GLY A 294 -3.45 -13.75 -8.68
N SER A 295 -3.23 -12.81 -7.75
CA SER A 295 -1.90 -12.56 -7.22
C SER A 295 -1.32 -13.78 -6.52
N PRO A 296 0.02 -13.95 -6.55
CA PRO A 296 0.66 -14.84 -5.60
C PRO A 296 0.39 -14.34 -4.18
N CYS A 297 0.17 -15.28 -3.28
CA CYS A 297 -0.03 -15.03 -1.84
C CYS A 297 1.00 -15.80 -1.02
N ASP A 298 2.11 -16.16 -1.65
CA ASP A 298 3.21 -16.94 -1.11
C ASP A 298 4.50 -16.10 -1.09
N GLU A 299 5.66 -16.73 -0.94
CA GLU A 299 6.95 -16.04 -0.89
C GLU A 299 7.31 -15.21 -2.15
N ARG A 300 6.56 -15.35 -3.26
CA ARG A 300 6.74 -14.57 -4.50
C ARG A 300 5.92 -13.28 -4.50
N ASP A 301 5.03 -13.13 -3.54
CA ASP A 301 4.22 -11.94 -3.35
C ASP A 301 5.11 -10.77 -2.88
N PRO A 302 5.12 -9.62 -3.60
CA PRO A 302 5.87 -8.44 -3.19
C PRO A 302 5.56 -7.98 -1.77
N LEU A 303 4.33 -8.17 -1.28
CA LEU A 303 3.96 -7.79 0.08
C LEU A 303 4.60 -8.70 1.12
N VAL A 304 4.58 -10.02 0.89
CA VAL A 304 5.25 -11.01 1.74
C VAL A 304 6.76 -10.82 1.72
N GLU A 305 7.31 -10.59 0.53
CA GLU A 305 8.74 -10.33 0.35
C GLU A 305 9.16 -9.05 1.07
N ASN A 306 8.46 -7.93 0.88
CA ASN A 306 8.74 -6.68 1.58
C ASN A 306 8.57 -6.80 3.10
N ALA A 307 7.59 -7.56 3.57
CA ALA A 307 7.45 -7.85 5.00
C ALA A 307 8.69 -8.57 5.54
N CYS A 308 9.16 -9.60 4.83
CA CYS A 308 10.36 -10.35 5.18
C CYS A 308 11.64 -9.49 5.16
N LEU A 309 11.74 -8.56 4.21
CA LEU A 309 12.87 -7.62 4.10
C LEU A 309 12.90 -6.58 5.24
N THR A 310 11.74 -6.14 5.74
CA THR A 310 11.64 -4.97 6.65
C THR A 310 11.49 -5.30 8.13
N GLY A 311 11.00 -6.50 8.50
CA GLY A 311 10.51 -6.72 9.86
C GLY A 311 10.84 -8.08 10.49
N GLY A 312 11.82 -8.82 9.98
CA GLY A 312 12.32 -10.07 10.58
C GLY A 312 11.40 -11.29 10.46
N ASP A 313 10.08 -11.09 10.43
CA ASP A 313 9.09 -12.15 10.29
C ASP A 313 8.86 -12.50 8.82
N CYS A 314 9.68 -13.43 8.31
CA CYS A 314 9.51 -14.03 6.99
C CYS A 314 8.39 -15.08 7.03
N LEU A 315 7.15 -14.59 6.95
CA LEU A 315 5.94 -15.40 6.95
C LEU A 315 5.70 -16.03 5.57
N PRO A 316 5.06 -17.21 5.50
CA PRO A 316 4.97 -17.97 4.25
C PRO A 316 3.88 -17.47 3.30
N THR A 317 2.87 -16.75 3.82
CA THR A 317 1.72 -16.31 3.02
C THR A 317 1.27 -14.89 3.37
N ARG A 318 0.53 -14.26 2.45
CA ARG A 318 -0.06 -12.94 2.67
C ARG A 318 -1.03 -12.94 3.85
N GLU A 319 -1.85 -13.97 3.98
CA GLU A 319 -2.76 -14.14 5.13
C GLU A 319 -2.01 -14.16 6.45
N ALA A 320 -0.85 -14.84 6.51
CA ALA A 320 -0.03 -14.85 7.70
C ALA A 320 0.52 -13.45 8.01
N VAL A 321 0.97 -12.71 6.99
CA VAL A 321 1.44 -11.32 7.15
C VAL A 321 0.32 -10.43 7.69
N VAL A 322 -0.87 -10.47 7.09
CA VAL A 322 -2.03 -9.68 7.52
C VAL A 322 -2.44 -10.06 8.95
N ALA A 323 -2.52 -11.35 9.26
CA ALA A 323 -2.85 -11.83 10.60
C ALA A 323 -1.88 -11.32 11.65
N GLN A 324 -0.57 -11.47 11.41
CA GLN A 324 0.46 -11.11 12.37
C GLN A 324 0.62 -9.59 12.53
N ARG A 325 0.60 -8.84 11.42
CA ARG A 325 0.98 -7.41 11.43
C ARG A 325 -0.18 -6.44 11.59
N MET A 326 -1.38 -6.83 11.19
CA MET A 326 -2.55 -5.94 11.20
C MET A 326 -3.62 -6.38 12.19
N LEU A 327 -3.60 -7.64 12.61
CA LEU A 327 -4.65 -8.20 13.44
C LEU A 327 -4.09 -8.81 14.72
N ASP A 328 -2.83 -8.56 15.05
CA ASP A 328 -2.14 -9.03 16.26
C ASP A 328 -2.23 -10.56 16.49
N GLY A 329 -2.33 -11.33 15.41
CA GLY A 329 -2.52 -12.78 15.45
C GLY A 329 -3.94 -13.23 15.82
N ASP A 330 -4.91 -12.32 15.93
CA ASP A 330 -6.31 -12.64 16.25
C ASP A 330 -6.99 -13.37 15.09
N THR A 331 -7.21 -14.67 15.28
CA THR A 331 -7.82 -15.55 14.28
C THR A 331 -9.29 -15.23 14.00
N ALA A 332 -10.02 -14.70 14.98
CA ALA A 332 -11.42 -14.30 14.79
C ALA A 332 -11.51 -13.00 13.98
N ARG A 333 -10.57 -12.05 14.17
CA ARG A 333 -10.43 -10.89 13.29
C ARG A 333 -10.03 -11.30 11.88
N LEU A 334 -9.09 -12.24 11.73
CA LEU A 334 -8.69 -12.75 10.41
C LEU A 334 -9.88 -13.39 9.66
N ALA A 335 -10.67 -14.23 10.32
CA ALA A 335 -11.87 -14.81 9.73
C ALA A 335 -12.86 -13.75 9.24
N ARG A 336 -13.05 -12.66 10.00
CA ARG A 336 -13.88 -11.52 9.59
C ARG A 336 -13.29 -10.77 8.39
N ALA A 337 -11.98 -10.58 8.34
CA ALA A 337 -11.29 -9.95 7.21
C ALA A 337 -11.44 -10.78 5.93
N LEU A 338 -11.32 -12.11 6.01
CA LEU A 338 -11.53 -13.03 4.89
C LEU A 338 -12.97 -13.00 4.37
N ALA A 339 -13.96 -12.99 5.27
CA ALA A 339 -15.36 -12.84 4.87
C ALA A 339 -15.65 -11.48 4.18
N LEU A 340 -14.99 -10.41 4.63
CA LEU A 340 -15.08 -9.09 4.01
C LEU A 340 -14.37 -9.08 2.63
N ARG A 341 -13.21 -9.72 2.51
CA ARG A 341 -12.50 -9.94 1.24
C ARG A 341 -13.40 -10.64 0.21
N ASP A 342 -14.10 -11.70 0.60
CA ASP A 342 -14.96 -12.44 -0.33
C ASP A 342 -16.13 -11.60 -0.84
N ARG A 343 -16.68 -10.72 0.00
CA ARG A 343 -17.68 -9.71 -0.40
C ARG A 343 -17.09 -8.67 -1.35
N LEU A 344 -15.89 -8.17 -1.06
CA LEU A 344 -15.16 -7.24 -1.93
C LEU A 344 -14.94 -7.87 -3.31
N LEU A 345 -14.41 -9.10 -3.36
CA LEU A 345 -14.19 -9.85 -4.60
C LEU A 345 -15.46 -10.03 -5.43
N ARG A 346 -16.58 -10.36 -4.77
CA ARG A 346 -17.88 -10.43 -5.45
C ARG A 346 -18.27 -9.08 -6.05
N ALA A 347 -18.17 -8.00 -5.28
CA ALA A 347 -18.50 -6.66 -5.75
C ALA A 347 -17.61 -6.22 -6.94
N ILE A 348 -16.33 -6.60 -6.93
CA ILE A 348 -15.37 -6.35 -8.02
C ILE A 348 -15.77 -7.15 -9.26
N GLY A 349 -15.99 -8.46 -9.12
CA GLY A 349 -16.37 -9.34 -10.23
C GLY A 349 -17.70 -8.96 -10.87
N GLU A 350 -18.62 -8.41 -10.09
CA GLU A 350 -19.91 -7.87 -10.56
C GLU A 350 -19.82 -6.41 -11.08
N GLY A 351 -18.64 -5.78 -11.01
CA GLY A 351 -18.45 -4.39 -11.44
C GLY A 351 -19.24 -3.35 -10.65
N ARG A 352 -19.60 -3.64 -9.38
CA ARG A 352 -20.45 -2.77 -8.54
C ARG A 352 -19.68 -1.57 -7.98
N ALA A 353 -19.30 -0.62 -8.84
CA ALA A 353 -18.58 0.59 -8.43
C ALA A 353 -19.28 1.38 -7.32
N ALA A 354 -20.62 1.47 -7.37
CA ALA A 354 -21.41 2.14 -6.34
C ALA A 354 -21.25 1.54 -4.93
N ALA A 355 -20.85 0.25 -4.82
CA ALA A 355 -20.61 -0.37 -3.53
C ALA A 355 -19.43 0.29 -2.79
N PHE A 356 -18.48 0.91 -3.47
CA PHE A 356 -17.24 1.44 -2.87
C PHE A 356 -17.29 2.96 -2.61
N LEU A 357 -18.42 3.60 -2.89
CA LEU A 357 -18.58 5.04 -2.79
C LEU A 357 -19.59 5.37 -1.69
N ALA A 358 -19.46 6.58 -1.14
CA ALA A 358 -20.47 7.09 -0.21
C ALA A 358 -21.83 7.15 -0.92
N PRO A 359 -22.95 6.86 -0.22
CA PRO A 359 -24.28 7.12 -0.76
C PRO A 359 -24.42 8.61 -1.05
N GLY A 360 -24.83 8.93 -2.27
CA GLY A 360 -25.12 10.29 -2.72
C GLY A 360 -26.48 10.79 -2.25
#